data_AF-A0A818EJ42-F1
#
_entry.id   AF-A0A818EJ42-F1
#
_cell.length_a   1.000
_cell.length_b   1.000
_cell.length_c   1.000
_cell.angle_alpha   90.00
_cell.angle_beta   90.00
_cell.angle_gamma   90.00
#
_symmetry.space_group_name_H-M   'P 1'
#
loop_
_entity.id
_entity.type
_entity.pdbx_description
1 polymer ?
#
loop_
_entity_poly.entity_id
_entity_poly.type
_entity_poly.pdbx_seq_one_letter_code
_entity_poly.pdbx_strand_id
1 'polypeptide(L)'
;MQVLFFYYCTQIVGTLGPRQCSFIWPLLGAICGMPFLIWHINFVPSFNIAAFFSCWIFTWKVQWNREYFSNNFILKSTEQQFSISSKQIKRKRCHIIKNCLIFGLGVMIFSAMFTSAIYQNLQVDVKGQRIKLKDVLNDFFKSQEFILMREKLVILIRRLWVFYLHYGFKGLWMIFGFENTEKQALEVLNLSNVASQKDIESQCRTLSRKWHPDKYQDPEQKQKAQVTFMNIQQACDRLSNERKRRQLIKTQKYTNTN
;
A
#
# COMPACT_ATOMS: atom_id res chain seq x y z
N MET A 1 10.45 -5.90 16.17
CA MET A 1 9.31 -5.56 15.28
C MET A 1 7.99 -5.44 16.03
N GLN A 2 7.51 -6.47 16.76
CA GLN A 2 6.22 -6.43 17.48
C GLN A 2 6.13 -5.31 18.54
N VAL A 3 7.23 -5.03 19.24
CA VAL A 3 7.33 -4.00 20.29
C VAL A 3 7.04 -2.60 19.75
N LEU A 4 7.69 -2.22 18.65
CA LEU A 4 7.50 -0.90 18.01
C LEU A 4 6.09 -0.74 17.43
N PHE A 5 5.54 -1.82 16.87
CA PHE A 5 4.17 -1.82 16.34
C PHE A 5 3.13 -1.59 17.45
N PHE A 6 3.26 -2.28 18.59
CA PHE A 6 2.37 -2.06 19.73
C PHE A 6 2.50 -0.65 20.32
N TYR A 7 3.73 -0.11 20.42
CA TYR A 7 3.92 1.29 20.86
C TYR A 7 3.26 2.28 19.91
N TYR A 8 3.39 2.04 18.60
CA TYR A 8 2.71 2.84 17.58
C TYR A 8 1.18 2.77 17.72
N CYS A 9 0.62 1.59 17.96
CA CYS A 9 -0.81 1.41 18.22
C CYS A 9 -1.28 2.15 19.49
N THR A 10 -0.57 2.01 20.61
CA THR A 10 -0.94 2.72 21.86
C THR A 10 -0.86 4.24 21.72
N GLN A 11 0.11 4.75 20.94
CA GLN A 11 0.22 6.18 20.66
C GLN A 11 -0.92 6.69 19.78
N ILE A 12 -1.28 5.97 18.71
CA ILE A 12 -2.42 6.34 17.86
C ILE A 12 -3.71 6.34 18.66
N VAL A 13 -3.97 5.27 19.43
CA VAL A 13 -5.16 5.17 20.28
C VAL A 13 -5.18 6.28 21.34
N GLY A 14 -4.01 6.63 21.91
CA GLY A 14 -3.88 7.69 22.89
C GLY A 14 -3.98 9.12 22.35
N THR A 15 -3.85 9.31 21.03
CA THR A 15 -3.96 10.62 20.37
C THR A 15 -5.26 10.83 19.62
N LEU A 16 -6.14 9.82 19.59
CA LEU A 16 -7.50 9.93 19.06
C LEU A 16 -8.40 10.62 20.11
N GLY A 17 -8.89 11.81 19.77
CA GLY A 17 -9.88 12.55 20.57
C GLY A 17 -9.30 13.68 21.45
N PRO A 18 -9.89 13.97 22.63
CA PRO A 18 -9.54 15.12 23.48
C PRO A 18 -8.20 14.97 24.22
N ARG A 19 -7.49 13.86 24.03
CA ARG A 19 -6.23 13.53 24.72
C ARG A 19 -5.04 13.85 23.83
N GLN A 20 -4.08 14.60 24.35
CA GLN A 20 -2.79 14.83 23.70
C GLN A 20 -1.70 14.16 24.54
N CYS A 21 -0.87 13.34 23.90
CA CYS A 21 0.23 12.66 24.57
C CYS A 21 1.52 12.80 23.77
N SER A 22 2.60 13.15 24.46
CA SER A 22 3.95 13.13 23.89
C SER A 22 4.44 11.68 23.80
N PHE A 23 5.13 11.36 22.70
CA PHE A 23 5.72 10.04 22.45
C PHE A 23 6.75 9.61 23.51
N ILE A 24 7.29 10.58 24.25
CA ILE A 24 8.35 10.35 25.23
C ILE A 24 7.85 9.51 26.41
N TRP A 25 6.60 9.68 26.85
CA TRP A 25 6.10 9.03 28.07
C TRP A 25 5.85 7.52 27.95
N PRO A 26 5.19 7.01 26.89
CA PRO A 26 5.07 5.56 26.67
C PRO A 26 6.44 4.88 26.49
N LEU A 27 7.38 5.57 25.83
CA LEU A 27 8.73 5.09 25.60
C LEU A 27 9.55 5.05 26.90
N LEU A 28 9.37 6.03 27.78
CA LEU A 28 10.01 6.03 29.10
C LEU A 28 9.48 4.88 29.97
N GLY A 29 8.17 4.64 29.94
CA GLY A 29 7.56 3.52 30.67
C GLY A 29 7.98 2.14 30.14
N ALA A 30 8.16 2.04 28.83
CA ALA A 30 8.76 0.86 28.22
C ALA A 30 10.16 0.58 28.76
N ILE A 31 11.02 1.61 28.77
CA ILE A 31 12.41 1.50 29.23
C ILE A 31 12.45 1.19 30.73
N CYS A 32 11.57 1.77 31.53
CA CYS A 32 11.47 1.45 32.96
C CYS A 32 11.02 0.00 33.22
N GLY A 33 10.23 -0.60 32.32
CA GLY A 33 9.82 -2.01 32.40
C GLY A 33 10.88 -3.02 31.91
N MET A 34 11.92 -2.57 31.19
CA MET A 34 12.95 -3.45 30.62
C MET A 34 13.87 -4.12 31.66
N PRO A 35 14.33 -3.47 32.74
CA PRO A 35 15.13 -4.11 33.78
C PRO A 35 14.42 -5.31 34.42
N PHE A 36 13.08 -5.25 34.53
CA PHE A 36 12.27 -6.32 35.10
C PHE A 36 12.20 -7.56 34.18
N LEU A 37 12.36 -7.38 32.87
CA LEU A 37 12.46 -8.47 31.89
C LEU A 37 13.82 -9.17 31.91
N ILE A 38 14.87 -8.46 32.32
CA ILE A 38 16.25 -8.98 32.33
C ILE A 38 16.54 -9.76 33.63
N TRP A 39 15.89 -9.40 34.74
CA TRP A 39 16.16 -9.98 36.06
C TRP A 39 15.49 -11.35 36.28
N HIS A 40 14.36 -11.64 35.60
CA HIS A 40 13.65 -12.92 35.70
C HIS A 40 13.95 -13.84 34.50
N ILE A 41 15.14 -14.44 34.50
CA ILE A 41 15.67 -15.31 33.41
C ILE A 41 14.81 -16.56 33.12
N ASN A 42 13.95 -16.98 34.05
CA ASN A 42 13.14 -18.21 33.93
C ASN A 42 11.70 -17.99 33.45
N PHE A 43 11.27 -16.75 33.22
CA PHE A 43 9.92 -16.47 32.72
C PHE A 43 9.99 -16.12 31.24
N VAL A 44 9.18 -16.78 30.41
CA VAL A 44 9.01 -16.43 28.99
C VAL A 44 8.84 -14.91 28.91
N PRO A 45 9.62 -14.16 28.11
CA PRO A 45 9.60 -12.70 28.10
C PRO A 45 8.22 -12.22 27.63
N SER A 46 7.29 -12.09 28.57
CA SER A 46 5.93 -11.68 28.31
C SER A 46 5.98 -10.17 28.10
N PHE A 47 5.93 -9.79 26.83
CA PHE A 47 5.75 -8.43 26.30
C PHE A 47 4.75 -7.57 27.10
N ASN A 48 3.79 -8.25 27.76
CA ASN A 48 2.79 -7.70 28.65
C ASN A 48 3.37 -6.77 29.74
N ILE A 49 4.52 -7.07 30.35
CA ILE A 49 5.06 -6.26 31.47
C ILE A 49 5.48 -4.86 30.99
N ALA A 50 6.21 -4.78 29.88
CA ALA A 50 6.57 -3.50 29.27
C ALA A 50 5.34 -2.73 28.77
N ALA A 51 4.34 -3.45 28.23
CA ALA A 51 3.06 -2.87 27.86
C ALA A 51 2.31 -2.29 29.08
N PHE A 52 2.29 -2.99 30.22
CA PHE A 52 1.68 -2.54 31.47
C PHE A 52 2.34 -1.25 31.98
N PHE A 53 3.67 -1.20 32.06
CA PHE A 53 4.37 0.02 32.52
C PHE A 53 4.20 1.19 31.56
N SER A 54 4.18 0.93 30.25
CA SER A 54 3.88 1.96 29.25
C SER A 54 2.47 2.51 29.39
N CYS A 55 1.48 1.66 29.66
CA CYS A 55 0.08 2.04 29.84
C CYS A 55 -0.17 2.76 31.18
N TRP A 56 0.54 2.35 32.23
CA TRP A 56 0.51 3.00 33.54
C TRP A 56 1.04 4.43 33.42
N ILE A 57 2.26 4.60 32.91
CA ILE A 57 2.88 5.92 32.77
C ILE A 57 2.10 6.79 31.77
N PHE A 58 1.54 6.16 30.73
CA PHE A 58 0.60 6.81 29.81
C PHE A 58 -0.59 7.42 30.57
N THR A 59 -1.27 6.63 31.41
CA THR A 59 -2.45 7.08 32.17
C THR A 59 -2.11 8.20 33.15
N TRP A 60 -0.92 8.18 33.73
CA TRP A 60 -0.49 9.17 34.74
C TRP A 60 -0.21 10.56 34.15
N LYS A 61 0.28 10.65 32.91
CA LYS A 61 0.66 11.93 32.27
C LYS A 61 -0.23 12.32 31.09
N VAL A 62 -1.44 11.77 30.98
CA VAL A 62 -2.42 12.22 29.99
C VAL A 62 -2.72 13.70 30.19
N GLN A 63 -2.38 14.51 29.19
CA GLN A 63 -2.75 15.92 29.15
C GLN A 63 -4.02 16.08 28.31
N TRP A 64 -5.02 16.72 28.89
CA TRP A 64 -6.25 17.07 28.19
C TRP A 64 -6.02 18.28 27.31
N ASN A 65 -6.42 18.18 26.04
CA ASN A 65 -6.24 19.24 25.07
C ASN A 65 -7.28 20.34 25.28
N ARG A 66 -6.89 21.47 25.91
CA ARG A 66 -7.78 22.63 26.08
C ARG A 66 -8.29 23.19 24.74
N GLU A 67 -7.52 23.10 23.66
CA GLU A 67 -7.96 23.58 22.33
C GLU A 67 -9.11 22.76 21.75
N TYR A 68 -9.21 21.45 22.07
CA TYR A 68 -10.31 20.60 21.59
C TYR A 68 -11.66 21.05 22.17
N PHE A 69 -11.70 21.35 23.47
CA PHE A 69 -12.89 21.87 24.13
C PHE A 69 -13.21 23.30 23.71
N SER A 70 -12.19 24.13 23.52
CA SER A 70 -12.35 25.51 23.05
C SER A 70 -12.91 25.58 21.61
N ASN A 71 -12.39 24.79 20.68
CA ASN A 71 -12.84 24.82 19.28
C ASN A 71 -14.29 24.31 19.09
N ASN A 72 -14.72 23.31 19.87
CA ASN A 72 -16.12 22.88 19.87
C ASN A 72 -17.07 23.93 20.45
N PHE A 73 -16.60 24.75 21.39
CA PHE A 73 -17.38 25.85 21.97
C PHE A 73 -17.38 27.11 21.07
N ILE A 74 -16.27 27.38 20.38
CA ILE A 74 -16.05 28.57 19.52
C ILE A 74 -16.62 28.39 18.09
N LEU A 75 -17.00 27.17 17.67
CA LEU A 75 -17.76 26.91 16.43
C LEU A 75 -19.09 27.69 16.33
N LYS A 76 -19.49 28.42 17.37
CA LYS A 76 -20.65 29.31 17.40
C LYS A 76 -20.37 30.77 16.98
N SER A 77 -19.12 31.18 16.75
CA SER A 77 -18.74 32.59 16.47
C SER A 77 -17.86 32.72 15.22
N THR A 78 -18.48 32.87 14.05
CA THR A 78 -17.99 32.32 12.78
C THR A 78 -17.02 33.19 11.95
N GLU A 79 -16.81 34.47 12.26
CA GLU A 79 -16.11 35.38 11.32
C GLU A 79 -14.61 35.59 11.59
N GLN A 80 -14.16 35.61 12.86
CA GLN A 80 -12.73 35.64 13.19
C GLN A 80 -12.01 34.29 12.96
N GLN A 81 -12.76 33.21 12.69
CA GLN A 81 -12.26 31.85 12.55
C GLN A 81 -11.43 31.62 11.28
N PHE A 82 -11.66 32.34 10.18
CA PHE A 82 -10.99 32.04 8.90
C PHE A 82 -9.49 32.43 8.88
N SER A 83 -9.12 33.56 9.49
CA SER A 83 -7.73 34.05 9.51
C SER A 83 -6.85 33.32 10.55
N ILE A 84 -7.43 32.84 11.64
CA ILE A 84 -6.73 32.05 12.67
C ILE A 84 -6.59 30.58 12.23
N SER A 85 -7.63 30.02 11.62
CA SER A 85 -7.61 28.65 11.07
C SER A 85 -6.56 28.49 9.97
N SER A 86 -6.44 29.44 9.04
CA SER A 86 -5.40 29.39 8.00
C SER A 86 -3.98 29.47 8.55
N LYS A 87 -3.72 30.29 9.59
CA LYS A 87 -2.42 30.32 10.29
C LYS A 87 -2.13 29.03 11.06
N GLN A 88 -3.12 28.45 11.74
CA GLN A 88 -2.97 27.19 12.48
C GLN A 88 -2.79 25.98 11.55
N ILE A 89 -3.51 25.90 10.44
CA ILE A 89 -3.34 24.86 9.40
C ILE A 89 -1.92 24.94 8.81
N LYS A 90 -1.42 26.15 8.52
CA LYS A 90 -0.06 26.35 8.01
C LYS A 90 1.00 25.89 9.03
N ARG A 91 0.82 26.18 10.32
CA ARG A 91 1.71 25.73 11.41
C ARG A 91 1.71 24.20 11.58
N LYS A 92 0.53 23.57 11.57
CA LYS A 92 0.37 22.11 11.67
C LYS A 92 0.98 21.37 10.48
N ARG A 93 0.82 21.88 9.26
CA ARG A 93 1.41 21.29 8.04
C ARG A 93 2.94 21.31 8.06
N CYS A 94 3.55 22.40 8.53
CA CYS A 94 5.01 22.47 8.72
C CYS A 94 5.52 21.49 9.77
N HIS A 95 4.76 21.24 10.85
CA HIS A 95 5.13 20.29 11.89
C HIS A 95 5.06 18.83 11.40
N ILE A 96 4.04 18.49 10.60
CA ILE A 96 3.90 17.14 10.02
C ILE A 96 5.03 16.87 9.03
N ILE A 97 5.36 17.82 8.15
CA ILE A 97 6.45 17.66 7.17
C ILE A 97 7.80 17.48 7.88
N LYS A 98 8.10 18.29 8.91
CA LYS A 98 9.32 18.15 9.70
C LYS A 98 9.43 16.78 10.37
N ASN A 99 8.34 16.29 10.95
CA ASN A 99 8.31 14.96 11.56
C ASN A 99 8.52 13.87 10.51
N CYS A 100 7.84 13.92 9.37
CA CYS A 100 8.03 12.96 8.28
C CYS A 100 9.48 12.94 7.77
N LEU A 101 10.15 14.09 7.69
CA LEU A 101 11.56 14.17 7.29
C LEU A 101 12.48 13.53 8.32
N ILE A 102 12.27 13.78 9.62
CA ILE A 102 13.06 13.18 10.70
C ILE A 102 12.87 11.65 10.72
N PHE A 103 11.63 11.17 10.59
CA PHE A 103 11.35 9.73 10.51
C PHE A 103 11.95 9.10 9.25
N GLY A 104 11.84 9.78 8.09
CA GLY A 104 12.43 9.33 6.84
C GLY A 104 13.95 9.17 6.95
N LEU A 105 14.64 10.14 7.55
CA LEU A 105 16.07 10.06 7.81
C LEU A 105 16.41 8.90 8.76
N GLY A 106 15.64 8.71 9.83
CA GLY A 106 15.84 7.60 10.76
C GLY A 106 15.69 6.23 10.09
N VAL A 107 14.67 6.05 9.24
CA VAL A 107 14.45 4.80 8.48
C VAL A 107 15.59 4.57 7.49
N MET A 108 16.06 5.61 6.79
CA MET A 108 17.19 5.47 5.87
C MET A 108 18.46 5.00 6.59
N ILE A 109 18.83 5.64 7.71
CA ILE A 109 20.01 5.26 8.49
C ILE A 109 19.89 3.82 8.99
N PHE A 110 18.74 3.46 9.57
CA PHE A 110 18.50 2.10 10.06
C PHE A 110 18.56 1.06 8.94
N SER A 111 17.95 1.36 7.79
CA SER A 111 17.98 0.47 6.62
C SER A 111 19.40 0.30 6.08
N ALA A 112 20.22 1.36 6.06
CA ALA A 112 21.61 1.31 5.63
C ALA A 112 22.48 0.48 6.59
N MET A 113 22.27 0.64 7.90
CA MET A 113 22.94 -0.20 8.90
C MET A 113 22.55 -1.68 8.72
N PHE A 114 21.25 -1.94 8.51
CA PHE A 114 20.72 -3.29 8.35
C PHE A 114 21.22 -3.97 7.06
N THR A 115 21.18 -3.27 5.92
CA THR A 115 21.68 -3.81 4.65
C THR A 115 23.19 -4.02 4.69
N SER A 116 23.96 -3.14 5.34
CA SER A 116 25.40 -3.34 5.57
C SER A 116 25.67 -4.60 6.41
N ALA A 117 24.90 -4.80 7.49
CA ALA A 117 25.02 -5.99 8.33
C ALA A 117 24.69 -7.28 7.56
N ILE A 118 23.64 -7.29 6.74
CA ILE A 118 23.32 -8.44 5.86
C ILE A 118 24.42 -8.64 4.83
N TYR A 119 24.88 -7.57 4.18
CA TYR A 119 25.88 -7.63 3.11
C TYR A 119 27.22 -8.22 3.58
N GLN A 120 27.61 -7.96 4.83
CA GLN A 120 28.87 -8.45 5.41
C GLN A 120 28.74 -9.83 6.07
N ASN A 121 27.62 -10.12 6.71
CA ASN A 121 27.46 -11.33 7.53
C ASN A 121 26.76 -12.49 6.83
N LEU A 122 26.05 -12.26 5.72
CA LEU A 122 25.32 -13.32 5.04
C LEU A 122 26.26 -14.16 4.17
N GLN A 123 26.32 -15.45 4.48
CA GLN A 123 27.00 -16.47 3.69
C GLN A 123 25.94 -17.40 3.11
N VAL A 124 26.00 -17.65 1.81
CA VAL A 124 25.03 -18.51 1.11
C VAL A 124 25.77 -19.74 0.61
N ASP A 125 25.20 -20.92 0.85
CA ASP A 125 25.70 -22.15 0.24
C ASP A 125 25.21 -22.24 -1.20
N VAL A 126 26.11 -22.05 -2.15
CA VAL A 126 25.84 -22.29 -3.56
C VAL A 126 26.69 -23.48 -3.99
N LYS A 127 26.05 -24.57 -4.42
CA LYS A 127 26.73 -25.79 -4.89
C LYS A 127 27.72 -26.39 -3.87
N GLY A 128 27.41 -26.31 -2.58
CA GLY A 128 28.24 -26.88 -1.50
C GLY A 128 29.46 -26.04 -1.10
N GLN A 129 29.62 -24.83 -1.65
CA GLN A 129 30.70 -23.92 -1.29
C GLN A 129 30.14 -22.71 -0.53
N ARG A 130 30.74 -22.40 0.63
CA ARG A 130 30.38 -21.24 1.48
C ARG A 130 31.00 -19.97 0.89
N ILE A 131 30.19 -19.20 0.15
CA ILE A 131 30.64 -17.95 -0.49
C ILE A 131 29.91 -16.76 0.17
N LYS A 132 30.60 -15.62 0.32
CA LYS A 132 30.00 -14.41 0.88
C LYS A 132 29.01 -13.81 -0.13
N LEU A 133 27.85 -13.35 0.36
CA LEU A 133 26.79 -12.77 -0.49
C LEU A 133 27.29 -11.63 -1.39
N LYS A 134 28.20 -10.79 -0.87
CA LYS A 134 28.76 -9.65 -1.60
C LYS A 134 29.46 -10.03 -2.90
N ASP A 135 30.16 -11.16 -2.92
CA ASP A 135 30.97 -11.58 -4.07
C ASP A 135 30.02 -12.10 -5.16
N VAL A 136 29.01 -12.89 -4.77
CA VAL A 136 27.92 -13.36 -5.65
C VAL A 136 27.12 -12.19 -6.24
N LEU A 137 26.79 -11.18 -5.43
CA LEU A 137 26.05 -10.01 -5.91
C LEU A 137 26.89 -9.18 -6.90
N ASN A 138 28.19 -9.02 -6.65
CA ASN A 138 29.07 -8.28 -7.56
C ASN A 138 29.19 -9.00 -8.90
N ASP A 139 29.32 -10.32 -8.89
CA ASP A 139 29.34 -11.15 -10.10
C ASP A 139 28.00 -11.12 -10.83
N PHE A 140 26.89 -11.18 -10.09
CA PHE A 140 25.54 -11.03 -10.65
C PHE A 140 25.35 -9.66 -11.32
N PHE A 141 25.79 -8.57 -10.69
CA PHE A 141 25.66 -7.23 -11.25
C PHE A 141 26.58 -6.97 -12.45
N LYS A 142 27.68 -7.70 -12.58
CA LYS A 142 28.54 -7.68 -13.78
C LYS A 142 28.04 -8.61 -14.88
N SER A 143 27.18 -9.57 -14.55
CA SER A 143 26.66 -10.52 -15.54
C SER A 143 25.91 -9.82 -16.67
N GLN A 144 26.06 -10.37 -17.87
CA GLN A 144 25.42 -9.85 -19.09
C GLN A 144 23.89 -9.83 -18.98
N GLU A 145 23.31 -10.81 -18.29
CA GLU A 145 21.87 -10.89 -18.04
C GLU A 145 21.33 -9.71 -17.24
N PHE A 146 22.10 -9.22 -16.27
CA PHE A 146 21.69 -8.09 -15.45
C PHE A 146 21.78 -6.76 -16.21
N ILE A 147 22.81 -6.60 -17.06
CA ILE A 147 22.94 -5.42 -17.92
C ILE A 147 21.74 -5.35 -18.88
N LEU A 148 21.41 -6.48 -19.51
CA LEU A 148 20.25 -6.60 -20.41
C LEU A 148 18.92 -6.37 -19.68
N MET A 149 18.78 -6.85 -18.44
CA MET A 149 17.62 -6.56 -17.60
C MET A 149 17.51 -5.06 -17.32
N ARG A 150 18.60 -4.39 -16.95
CA ARG A 150 18.61 -2.94 -16.68
C ARG A 150 18.21 -2.14 -17.91
N GLU A 151 18.76 -2.46 -19.08
CA GLU A 151 18.41 -1.80 -20.34
C GLU A 151 16.92 -1.91 -20.65
N LYS A 152 16.37 -3.13 -20.56
CA LYS A 152 14.93 -3.36 -20.73
C LYS A 152 14.10 -2.56 -19.74
N LEU A 153 14.53 -2.50 -18.48
CA LEU A 153 13.84 -1.79 -17.41
C LEU A 153 13.85 -0.26 -17.65
N VAL A 154 14.97 0.31 -18.09
CA VAL A 154 15.07 1.74 -18.45
C VAL A 154 14.12 2.08 -19.61
N ILE A 155 14.07 1.24 -20.65
CA ILE A 155 13.15 1.44 -21.78
C ILE A 155 11.69 1.37 -21.33
N LEU A 156 11.35 0.43 -20.44
CA LEU A 156 10.01 0.30 -19.87
C LEU A 156 9.64 1.53 -19.04
N ILE A 157 10.54 2.00 -18.16
CA ILE A 157 10.31 3.20 -17.35
C ILE A 157 10.08 4.42 -18.25
N ARG A 158 10.89 4.60 -19.29
CA ARG A 158 10.70 5.71 -20.25
C ARG A 158 9.33 5.64 -20.92
N ARG A 159 8.91 4.45 -21.37
CA ARG A 159 7.56 4.25 -21.93
C ARG A 159 6.47 4.56 -20.91
N LEU A 160 6.63 4.11 -19.66
CA LEU A 160 5.71 4.38 -18.57
C LEU A 160 5.63 5.88 -18.26
N TRP A 161 6.75 6.59 -18.35
CA TRP A 161 6.84 8.03 -18.10
C TRP A 161 6.09 8.84 -19.15
N VAL A 162 6.27 8.51 -20.43
CA VAL A 162 5.51 9.14 -21.53
C VAL A 162 4.02 8.84 -21.40
N PHE A 163 3.66 7.61 -21.04
CA PHE A 163 2.27 7.22 -20.79
C PHE A 163 1.67 7.99 -19.60
N TYR A 164 2.42 8.13 -18.51
CA TYR A 164 2.04 8.93 -17.34
C TYR A 164 1.81 10.40 -17.71
N LEU A 165 2.65 10.98 -18.56
CA LEU A 165 2.49 12.37 -18.99
C LEU A 165 1.20 12.56 -19.81
N HIS A 166 0.83 11.58 -20.64
CA HIS A 166 -0.37 11.66 -21.49
C HIS A 166 -1.69 11.42 -20.75
N TYR A 167 -1.76 10.41 -19.88
CA TYR A 167 -3.01 9.98 -19.23
C TYR A 167 -3.10 10.35 -17.75
N GLY A 168 -2.03 10.96 -17.21
CA GLY A 168 -1.90 11.30 -15.79
C GLY A 168 -1.87 10.07 -14.88
N PHE A 169 -1.91 10.32 -13.57
CA PHE A 169 -1.90 9.27 -12.54
C PHE A 169 -3.11 8.32 -12.64
N LYS A 170 -4.26 8.82 -13.14
CA LYS A 170 -5.49 8.02 -13.32
C LYS A 170 -5.31 6.92 -14.37
N GLY A 171 -4.64 7.21 -15.50
CA GLY A 171 -4.32 6.20 -16.50
C GLY A 171 -3.36 5.14 -15.97
N LEU A 172 -2.36 5.56 -15.19
CA LEU A 172 -1.43 4.64 -14.52
C LEU A 172 -2.18 3.72 -13.55
N TRP A 173 -3.08 4.28 -12.74
CA TRP A 173 -3.90 3.53 -11.78
C TRP A 173 -4.90 2.60 -12.46
N MET A 174 -5.31 2.84 -13.71
CA MET A 174 -6.14 1.89 -14.46
C MET A 174 -5.35 0.65 -14.89
N ILE A 175 -4.07 0.80 -15.22
CA ILE A 175 -3.19 -0.30 -15.64
C ILE A 175 -2.71 -1.10 -14.43
N PHE A 176 -2.28 -0.41 -13.37
CA PHE A 176 -1.76 -1.03 -12.15
C PHE A 176 -2.83 -1.31 -11.10
N GLY A 177 -4.04 -0.80 -11.31
CA GLY A 177 -5.19 -0.95 -10.42
C GLY A 177 -5.56 -2.42 -10.30
N PHE A 178 -5.19 -2.98 -9.16
CA PHE A 178 -5.62 -4.22 -8.54
C PHE A 178 -6.81 -4.92 -9.20
N GLU A 179 -6.53 -6.14 -9.68
CA GLU A 179 -7.45 -7.26 -9.89
C GLU A 179 -8.88 -6.88 -10.30
N ASN A 180 -9.07 -6.68 -11.61
CA ASN A 180 -10.37 -6.49 -12.23
C ASN A 180 -11.34 -7.61 -11.81
N THR A 181 -12.16 -7.28 -10.82
CA THR A 181 -13.16 -8.18 -10.24
C THR A 181 -14.22 -8.48 -11.30
N GLU A 182 -14.84 -9.67 -11.28
CA GLU A 182 -15.92 -10.03 -12.22
C GLU A 182 -17.00 -8.94 -12.34
N LYS A 183 -17.28 -8.25 -11.23
CA LYS A 183 -18.21 -7.11 -11.14
C LYS A 183 -17.80 -5.94 -12.03
N GLN A 184 -16.52 -5.60 -12.04
CA GLN A 184 -15.98 -4.51 -12.86
C GLN A 184 -16.02 -4.85 -14.35
N ALA A 185 -15.80 -6.12 -14.71
CA ALA A 185 -15.95 -6.58 -16.09
C ALA A 185 -17.43 -6.52 -16.54
N LEU A 186 -18.38 -6.86 -15.67
CA LEU A 186 -19.82 -6.71 -15.96
C LEU A 186 -20.24 -5.24 -16.07
N GLU A 187 -19.65 -4.35 -15.27
CA GLU A 187 -19.89 -2.91 -15.33
C GLU A 187 -19.41 -2.31 -16.66
N VAL A 188 -18.25 -2.71 -17.18
CA VAL A 188 -17.76 -2.30 -18.52
C VAL A 188 -18.72 -2.70 -19.63
N LEU A 189 -19.40 -3.84 -19.48
CA LEU A 189 -20.42 -4.33 -20.42
C LEU A 189 -21.81 -3.69 -20.18
N ASN A 190 -21.98 -2.90 -19.11
CA ASN A 190 -23.27 -2.40 -18.61
C ASN A 190 -24.28 -3.52 -18.34
N LEU A 191 -23.82 -4.64 -17.78
CA LEU A 191 -24.64 -5.79 -17.42
C LEU A 191 -24.82 -5.90 -15.90
N SER A 192 -25.93 -6.48 -15.48
CA SER A 192 -26.18 -6.76 -14.06
C SER A 192 -25.30 -7.92 -13.56
N ASN A 193 -25.10 -7.99 -12.24
CA ASN A 193 -24.35 -9.07 -11.58
C ASN A 193 -24.95 -10.48 -11.79
N VAL A 194 -26.16 -10.58 -12.35
CA VAL A 194 -26.92 -11.82 -12.56
C VAL A 194 -27.08 -12.15 -14.05
N ALA A 195 -26.37 -11.44 -14.95
CA ALA A 195 -26.50 -11.62 -16.39
C ALA A 195 -26.17 -13.04 -16.86
N SER A 196 -26.96 -13.55 -17.81
CA SER A 196 -26.75 -14.89 -18.38
C SER A 196 -25.59 -14.91 -19.39
N GLN A 197 -25.09 -16.10 -19.74
CA GLN A 197 -23.99 -16.24 -20.70
C GLN A 197 -24.33 -15.63 -22.06
N LYS A 198 -25.56 -15.89 -22.52
CA LYS A 198 -26.04 -15.41 -23.80
C LYS A 198 -26.10 -13.88 -23.84
N ASP A 199 -26.37 -13.26 -22.69
CA ASP A 199 -26.43 -11.80 -22.54
C ASP A 199 -25.02 -11.19 -22.57
N ILE A 200 -24.05 -11.84 -21.91
CA ILE A 200 -22.64 -11.41 -21.96
C ILE A 200 -22.11 -11.48 -23.39
N GLU A 201 -22.33 -12.60 -24.08
CA GLU A 201 -21.84 -12.79 -25.46
C GLU A 201 -22.52 -11.85 -26.46
N SER A 202 -23.83 -11.62 -26.33
CA SER A 202 -24.57 -10.69 -27.20
C SER A 202 -24.13 -9.25 -26.97
N GLN A 203 -23.90 -8.85 -25.72
CA GLN A 203 -23.46 -7.52 -25.36
C GLN A 203 -22.01 -7.25 -25.79
N CYS A 204 -21.12 -8.23 -25.61
CA CYS A 204 -19.75 -8.18 -26.14
C CYS A 204 -19.76 -7.90 -27.65
N ARG A 205 -20.53 -8.67 -28.43
CA ARG A 205 -20.64 -8.46 -29.89
C ARG A 205 -21.20 -7.09 -30.24
N THR A 206 -22.19 -6.61 -29.50
CA THR A 206 -22.84 -5.33 -29.72
C THR A 206 -21.89 -4.17 -29.46
N LEU A 207 -21.18 -4.19 -28.32
CA LEU A 207 -20.23 -3.14 -27.94
C LEU A 207 -18.97 -3.16 -28.81
N SER A 208 -18.46 -4.33 -29.19
CA SER A 208 -17.32 -4.44 -30.12
C SER A 208 -17.63 -3.85 -31.50
N ARG A 209 -18.85 -4.05 -32.03
CA ARG A 209 -19.28 -3.41 -33.29
C ARG A 209 -19.47 -1.91 -33.13
N LYS A 210 -19.93 -1.46 -31.95
CA LYS A 210 -20.15 -0.03 -31.67
C LYS A 210 -18.84 0.74 -31.61
N TRP A 211 -17.84 0.20 -30.92
CA TRP A 211 -16.57 0.86 -30.64
C TRP A 211 -15.41 0.41 -31.54
N HIS A 212 -15.70 -0.19 -32.69
CA HIS A 212 -14.66 -0.64 -33.61
C HIS A 212 -13.81 0.54 -34.11
N PRO A 213 -12.47 0.47 -34.07
CA PRO A 213 -11.60 1.60 -34.43
C PRO A 213 -11.74 2.04 -35.89
N ASP A 214 -12.18 1.14 -36.78
CA ASP A 214 -12.42 1.48 -38.20
C ASP A 214 -13.64 2.37 -38.42
N LYS A 215 -14.53 2.49 -37.43
CA LYS A 215 -15.75 3.30 -37.56
C LYS A 215 -15.48 4.81 -37.38
N TYR A 216 -14.31 5.17 -36.86
CA TYR A 216 -13.95 6.54 -36.50
C TYR A 216 -12.78 7.02 -37.35
N GLN A 217 -12.98 8.12 -38.09
CA GLN A 217 -11.93 8.74 -38.91
C GLN A 217 -11.08 9.74 -38.13
N ASP A 218 -11.68 10.42 -37.15
CA ASP A 218 -10.97 11.40 -36.32
C ASP A 218 -9.92 10.74 -35.41
N PRO A 219 -8.69 11.26 -35.34
CA PRO A 219 -7.60 10.64 -34.58
C PRO A 219 -7.88 10.53 -33.08
N GLU A 220 -8.50 11.54 -32.47
CA GLU A 220 -8.85 11.51 -31.04
C GLU A 220 -9.98 10.52 -30.74
N GLN A 221 -11.00 10.46 -31.60
CA GLN A 221 -12.11 9.54 -31.43
C GLN A 221 -11.68 8.09 -31.69
N LYS A 222 -10.75 7.90 -32.64
CA LYS A 222 -10.13 6.60 -32.92
C LYS A 222 -9.34 6.09 -31.72
N GLN A 223 -8.57 6.95 -31.04
CA GLN A 223 -7.88 6.58 -29.80
C GLN A 223 -8.87 6.23 -28.68
N LYS A 224 -9.92 7.03 -28.48
CA LYS A 224 -10.96 6.74 -27.49
C LYS A 224 -11.69 5.42 -27.78
N ALA A 225 -12.03 5.18 -29.05
CA ALA A 225 -12.65 3.94 -29.50
C ALA A 225 -11.70 2.76 -29.30
N GLN A 226 -10.42 2.90 -29.63
CA GLN A 226 -9.41 1.86 -29.44
C GLN A 226 -9.23 1.49 -27.97
N VAL A 227 -9.11 2.48 -27.07
CA VAL A 227 -9.03 2.23 -25.63
C VAL A 227 -10.29 1.53 -25.11
N THR A 228 -11.47 2.01 -25.54
CA THR A 228 -12.75 1.43 -25.11
C THR A 228 -12.92 0.00 -25.64
N PHE A 229 -12.51 -0.25 -26.88
CA PHE A 229 -12.54 -1.57 -27.51
C PHE A 229 -11.63 -2.58 -26.79
N MET A 230 -10.40 -2.17 -26.44
CA MET A 230 -9.48 -2.99 -25.68
C MET A 230 -10.06 -3.34 -24.30
N ASN A 231 -10.70 -2.39 -23.62
CA ASN A 231 -11.35 -2.61 -22.33
C ASN A 231 -12.53 -3.60 -22.44
N ILE A 232 -13.36 -3.48 -23.49
CA ILE A 232 -14.47 -4.40 -23.76
C ILE A 232 -13.94 -5.81 -23.99
N GLN A 233 -12.91 -5.97 -24.82
CA GLN A 233 -12.33 -7.27 -25.14
C GLN A 233 -11.73 -7.93 -23.89
N GLN A 234 -10.98 -7.17 -23.10
CA GLN A 234 -10.41 -7.64 -21.83
C GLN A 234 -11.50 -8.09 -20.84
N ALA A 235 -12.62 -7.35 -20.75
CA ALA A 235 -13.76 -7.72 -19.91
C ALA A 235 -14.43 -9.02 -20.37
N CYS A 236 -14.68 -9.18 -21.68
CA CYS A 236 -15.27 -10.38 -22.27
C CYS A 236 -14.38 -11.62 -22.07
N ASP A 237 -13.08 -11.50 -22.33
CA ASP A 237 -12.12 -12.59 -22.16
C ASP A 237 -12.06 -13.05 -20.70
N ARG A 238 -12.07 -12.10 -19.76
CA ARG A 238 -12.05 -12.40 -18.32
C ARG A 238 -13.28 -13.17 -17.87
N LEU A 239 -14.48 -12.71 -18.26
CA LEU A 239 -15.74 -13.38 -17.92
C LEU A 239 -15.78 -14.80 -18.50
N SER A 240 -15.26 -15.00 -19.71
CA SER A 240 -15.16 -16.32 -20.33
C SER A 240 -14.23 -17.27 -19.54
N ASN A 241 -13.07 -16.76 -19.09
CA ASN A 241 -12.07 -17.54 -18.37
C ASN A 241 -12.52 -17.93 -16.97
N GLU A 242 -13.13 -17.00 -16.21
CA GLU A 242 -13.68 -17.32 -14.89
C GLU A 242 -14.82 -18.34 -14.97
N ARG A 243 -15.60 -18.31 -16.06
CA ARG A 243 -16.62 -19.33 -16.30
C ARG A 243 -16.03 -20.70 -16.59
N LYS A 244 -15.03 -20.79 -17.48
CA LYS A 244 -14.31 -22.04 -17.76
C LYS A 244 -13.74 -22.62 -16.47
N ARG A 245 -13.12 -21.78 -15.64
CA ARG A 245 -12.62 -22.15 -14.31
C ARG A 245 -13.73 -22.73 -13.42
N ARG A 246 -14.89 -22.08 -13.34
CA ARG A 246 -16.04 -22.57 -12.57
C ARG A 246 -16.59 -23.90 -13.09
N GLN A 247 -16.61 -24.11 -14.40
CA GLN A 247 -17.04 -25.39 -14.99
C GLN A 247 -16.07 -26.52 -14.65
N LEU A 248 -14.75 -26.29 -14.77
CA LEU A 248 -13.73 -27.28 -14.40
C LEU A 248 -13.83 -27.70 -12.93
N ILE A 249 -14.03 -26.73 -12.02
CA ILE A 249 -14.21 -27.01 -10.59
C ILE A 249 -15.46 -27.87 -10.34
N LYS A 250 -16.57 -27.62 -11.06
CA LYS A 250 -17.79 -28.43 -10.95
C LYS A 250 -17.58 -29.86 -11.44
N THR A 251 -16.92 -30.03 -12.58
CA THR A 251 -16.60 -31.36 -13.13
C THR A 251 -15.70 -32.16 -12.20
N GLN A 252 -14.66 -31.52 -11.64
CA GLN A 252 -13.76 -32.16 -10.67
C GLN A 252 -14.46 -32.58 -9.37
N LYS A 253 -15.44 -31.79 -8.90
CA LYS A 253 -16.25 -32.18 -7.74
C LYS A 253 -17.08 -33.43 -8.03
N TYR A 254 -17.71 -33.49 -9.20
CA TYR A 254 -18.52 -34.65 -9.59
C TYR A 254 -17.67 -35.93 -9.74
N THR A 255 -16.45 -35.83 -10.27
CA THR A 255 -15.54 -36.99 -10.40
C THR A 255 -14.97 -37.48 -9.07
N ASN A 256 -14.91 -36.62 -8.04
CA ASN A 256 -14.41 -37.00 -6.71
C ASN A 256 -15.51 -37.54 -5.78
N THR A 257 -16.78 -37.40 -6.16
CA THR A 257 -17.95 -37.87 -5.37
C THR A 257 -18.50 -39.21 -5.84
N ASN A 258 -18.02 -39.74 -6.97
CA ASN A 258 -18.32 -41.08 -7.49
C ASN A 258 -17.11 -41.98 -7.28
#